data_AF-A0A5C7PXX0-F1
#
_entry.id   AF-A0A5C7PXX0-F1
#
_cell.length_a   1.000
_cell.length_b   1.000
_cell.length_c   1.000
_cell.angle_alpha   90.00
_cell.angle_beta   90.00
_cell.angle_gamma   90.00
#
_symmetry.space_group_name_H-M   'P 1'
#
loop_
_entity.id
_entity.type
_entity.pdbx_description
1 polymer ?
#
loop_
_entity_poly.entity_id
_entity_poly.type
_entity_poly.pdbx_seq_one_letter_code
_entity_poly.pdbx_strand_id
1 'polypeptide(L)' 'MASEKTLRISEIFYSLQGETRTVGLPTVFVRLTGCPLRCVYCDTAYAFEGGQSMTVDAIVQA' A
#
# COMPACT_ATOMS: atom_id res chain seq x y z
N MET A 1 1.06 22.80 -16.05
CA MET A 1 0.72 22.50 -14.65
C MET A 1 0.87 21.01 -14.48
N ALA A 2 1.91 20.55 -13.78
CA ALA A 2 2.09 19.13 -13.54
C ALA A 2 0.95 18.66 -12.62
N SER A 3 0.16 17.69 -13.08
CA SER A 3 -0.85 17.04 -12.24
C SER A 3 -0.17 16.53 -10.98
N GLU A 4 -0.64 16.95 -9.80
CA GLU A 4 -0.20 16.31 -8.55
C GLU A 4 -0.56 14.83 -8.64
N LYS A 5 0.44 13.96 -8.45
CA LYS A 5 0.25 12.52 -8.55
C LYS A 5 -0.40 12.05 -7.26
N THR A 6 -1.65 11.61 -7.35
CA THR A 6 -2.40 11.01 -6.24
C THR A 6 -2.46 9.50 -6.38
N LEU A 7 -2.32 8.78 -5.27
CA LEU A 7 -2.52 7.34 -5.17
C LEU A 7 -3.63 7.04 -4.17
N ARG A 8 -4.33 5.92 -4.33
CA ARG A 8 -5.27 5.42 -3.31
C ARG A 8 -4.55 4.48 -2.36
N ILE A 9 -4.61 4.80 -1.08
CA ILE A 9 -3.89 4.10 -0.01
C ILE A 9 -4.88 3.41 0.91
N SER A 10 -4.67 2.11 1.16
CA SER A 10 -5.44 1.33 2.14
C SER A 10 -4.86 1.48 3.54
N GLU A 11 -3.53 1.41 3.67
CA GLU A 11 -2.83 1.54 4.95
C GLU A 11 -1.33 1.85 4.75
N ILE A 12 -0.75 2.55 5.73
CA ILE A 12 0.70 2.77 5.87
C ILE A 12 1.08 2.34 7.29
N PHE A 13 2.07 1.47 7.44
CA PHE A 13 2.50 0.98 8.74
C PHE A 13 3.98 0.56 8.76
N TYR A 14 4.60 0.59 9.93
CA TYR A 14 5.97 0.16 10.17
C TYR A 14 6.00 -1.20 10.86
N SER A 15 6.75 -2.15 10.29
CA SER A 15 6.90 -3.51 10.83
C SER A 15 8.20 -4.15 10.32
N LEU A 16 8.34 -5.47 10.47
CA LEU A 16 9.41 -6.27 9.86
C LEU A 16 8.90 -6.92 8.58
N GLN A 17 9.75 -7.01 7.55
CA GLN A 17 9.44 -7.77 6.34
C GLN A 17 9.27 -9.26 6.67
N GLY A 18 8.11 -9.83 6.31
CA GLY A 18 7.74 -11.20 6.64
C GLY A 18 8.18 -12.24 5.62
N GLU A 19 8.64 -11.83 4.44
CA GLU A 19 8.91 -12.75 3.33
C GLU A 19 10.25 -12.57 2.59
N THR A 20 10.69 -13.64 1.94
CA THR A 20 11.76 -13.67 0.92
C THR A 20 13.14 -13.20 1.44
N ARG A 21 13.88 -12.41 0.66
CA ARG A 21 15.31 -12.16 0.83
C ARG A 21 15.63 -11.17 1.96
N THR A 22 14.67 -10.31 2.29
CA THR A 22 14.83 -9.24 3.27
C THR A 22 14.01 -9.50 4.52
N VAL A 23 13.67 -10.77 4.78
CA VAL A 23 12.92 -11.18 5.97
C VAL A 23 13.59 -10.65 7.25
N GLY A 24 12.79 -10.11 8.17
CA GLY A 24 13.26 -9.54 9.43
C GLY A 24 13.80 -8.11 9.34
N LEU A 25 13.91 -7.51 8.15
CA LEU A 25 14.35 -6.10 8.05
C LEU A 25 13.22 -5.14 8.41
N PRO A 26 13.49 -4.09 9.22
CA PRO A 26 12.50 -3.06 9.49
C PRO A 26 12.11 -2.29 8.23
N THR A 27 10.81 -2.21 7.95
CA THR A 27 10.26 -1.75 6.69
C THR A 27 8.96 -0.98 6.92
N VAL A 28 8.82 0.17 6.26
CA VAL A 28 7.53 0.86 6.12
C VAL A 28 6.81 0.27 4.91
N PHE A 29 5.59 -0.21 5.13
CA PHE A 29 4.71 -0.75 4.09
C PHE A 29 3.71 0.31 3.67
N VAL A 30 3.61 0.54 2.36
CA VAL A 30 2.57 1.39 1.76
C VAL A 30 1.66 0.50 0.93
N ARG A 31 0.49 0.15 1.46
CA ARG A 31 -0.48 -0.70 0.76
C ARG A 31 -1.43 0.14 -0.08
N LEU A 32 -1.36 -0.02 -1.40
CA LEU A 32 -2.28 0.63 -2.32
C LEU A 32 -3.65 -0.07 -2.33
N THR A 33 -4.67 0.69 -2.73
CA THR A 33 -6.02 0.17 -2.95
C THR A 33 -6.26 -0.17 -4.42
N GLY A 34 -6.89 -1.32 -4.66
CA GLY A 34 -7.33 -1.76 -5.98
C GLY A 34 -6.45 -2.84 -6.58
N CYS A 35 -7.09 -3.92 -7.01
CA CYS A 35 -6.49 -4.99 -7.80
C CYS A 35 -7.51 -5.41 -8.87
N PRO A 36 -7.15 -5.59 -10.15
CA PRO A 36 -8.08 -6.07 -11.17
C PRO A 36 -8.35 -7.58 -11.07
N LEU A 37 -7.57 -8.31 -10.28
CA LEU A 37 -7.72 -9.75 -10.07
C LEU A 37 -8.71 -10.03 -8.92
N ARG A 38 -9.31 -11.23 -8.93
CA ARG A 38 -10.24 -11.70 -7.89
C ARG A 38 -9.84 -13.08 -7.41
N CYS A 39 -8.59 -13.19 -6.98
CA CYS A 39 -8.02 -14.45 -6.49
C CYS A 39 -8.74 -14.89 -5.21
N VAL A 40 -9.28 -16.12 -5.22
CA VAL A 40 -9.98 -16.72 -4.06
C VAL A 40 -9.07 -16.97 -2.86
N TYR A 41 -7.75 -17.00 -3.08
CA TYR A 41 -6.71 -17.23 -2.08
C TYR A 41 -6.03 -15.93 -1.60
N CYS A 42 -6.59 -14.76 -1.92
CA CYS A 42 -6.03 -13.49 -1.44
C CYS A 42 -6.37 -13.27 0.03
N ASP A 43 -5.34 -13.22 0.87
CA ASP A 43 -5.45 -12.91 2.30
C ASP A 43 -5.80 -11.43 2.59
N THR A 44 -5.59 -10.55 1.62
CA THR A 44 -5.76 -9.10 1.73
C THR A 44 -6.91 -8.58 0.84
N ALA A 45 -7.99 -9.36 0.70
CA ALA A 45 -9.12 -9.00 -0.16
C ALA A 45 -9.80 -7.67 0.24
N TYR A 46 -9.66 -7.23 1.49
CA TYR A 46 -10.17 -5.94 1.97
C TYR A 46 -9.54 -4.73 1.24
N ALA A 47 -8.34 -4.89 0.65
CA ALA A 47 -7.66 -3.82 -0.09
C ALA A 47 -8.14 -3.66 -1.55
N PHE A 48 -9.14 -4.43 -2.00
CA PHE A 48 -9.69 -4.31 -3.36
C PHE A 48 -10.48 -3.03 -3.57
N GLU A 49 -11.06 -2.46 -2.52
CA GLU A 49 -11.96 -1.31 -2.57
C GLU A 49 -11.69 -0.33 -1.41
N GLY A 50 -12.29 0.87 -1.48
CA GLY A 50 -12.11 1.91 -0.47
C GLY A 50 -10.82 2.73 -0.64
N GLY A 51 -10.09 2.91 0.46
CA GLY A 51 -8.85 3.68 0.54
C GLY A 51 -9.03 5.19 0.54
N GLN A 52 -7.97 5.91 0.90
CA GLN A 52 -7.90 7.36 0.86
C GLN A 52 -7.00 7.84 -0.27
N SER A 53 -7.44 8.88 -0.99
CA SER A 53 -6.63 9.52 -2.02
C SER A 53 -5.59 10.44 -1.37
N MET A 54 -4.32 10.13 -1.55
CA MET A 54 -3.19 10.88 -0.99
C MET A 54 -2.24 11.31 -2.10
N THR A 55 -1.62 12.49 -1.96
CA THR A 55 -0.51 12.90 -2.83
C THR A 55 0.75 12.10 -2.49
N VAL A 56 1.66 11.93 -3.46
CA VAL A 56 2.95 11.27 -3.19
C VAL A 56 3.71 11.98 -2.06
N ASP A 57 3.69 13.31 -2.03
CA ASP A 57 4.35 14.07 -0.97
C ASP A 57 3.76 13.80 0.41
N ALA A 58 2.42 13.69 0.52
CA ALA A 58 1.77 13.32 1.77
C ALA A 58 2.13 11.90 2.24
N ILE A 59 2.31 10.96 1.30
CA ILE A 59 2.70 9.57 1.63
C ILE A 59 4.13 9.52 2.17
N VAL A 60 5.06 10.32 1.63
CA VAL A 60 6.45 10.37 2.09
C VAL A 60 6.59 10.97 3.50
N GLN A 61 5.62 11.79 3.92
CA GLN A 61 5.58 12.43 5.24
C GLN A 61 4.75 11.66 6.28
N ALA A 62 4.19 10.49 5.91
CA ALA A 62 3.33 9.68 6.78
C ALA A 62 4.10 8.93 7.88
#